data_AF-A0A1Q3A3V0-F1
#
_entry.id   AF-A0A1Q3A3V0-F1
#
_cell.length_a   1.000
_cell.length_b   1.000
_cell.length_c   1.000
_cell.angle_alpha   90.00
_cell.angle_beta   90.00
_cell.angle_gamma   90.00
#
_symmetry.space_group_name_H-M   'P 1'
#
loop_
_entity.id
_entity.type
_entity.pdbx_description
1 polymer ?
#
loop_
_entity_poly.entity_id
_entity_poly.type
_entity_poly.pdbx_seq_one_letter_code
_entity_poly.pdbx_strand_id
1 'polypeptide(L)'
;MSSATFNNVFRRIWNSPTGPKTVHFWAPTLKWGLVFAGASDMKRPVERVSGAQNLSLLSTAVIWTRWSFVIKPKNMLLASVNFFLGITAGWQIGRIVKYRLSCGDSPGQVLNYVVNGEEKVVKESDLKAVAAA
;
A
#
# COMPACT_ATOMS: atom_id res chain seq x y z
N MET A 1 30.34 6.86 18.83
CA MET A 1 29.10 6.96 19.62
C MET A 1 29.26 6.11 20.87
N SER A 2 29.14 6.67 22.07
CA SER A 2 29.42 5.98 23.33
C SER A 2 28.40 4.88 23.64
N SER A 3 28.85 3.74 24.19
CA SER A 3 28.02 2.59 24.61
C SER A 3 26.90 2.97 25.59
N ALA A 4 27.07 4.05 26.34
CA ALA A 4 26.04 4.59 27.23
C ALA A 4 24.81 5.14 26.48
N THR A 5 25.00 5.69 25.28
CA THR A 5 23.90 6.21 24.44
C THR A 5 23.03 5.07 23.91
N PHE A 6 23.64 3.95 23.50
CA PHE A 6 22.91 2.77 23.02
C PHE A 6 22.06 2.14 24.13
N ASN A 7 22.61 1.98 25.34
CA ASN A 7 21.87 1.44 26.49
C ASN A 7 20.66 2.31 26.88
N ASN A 8 20.81 3.63 26.84
CA ASN A 8 19.71 4.56 27.14
C ASN A 8 18.61 4.55 26.06
N VAL A 9 18.97 4.45 24.78
CA VAL A 9 18.00 4.31 23.68
C VAL A 9 17.28 2.96 23.72
N PHE A 10 18.01 1.87 23.97
CA PHE A 10 17.45 0.52 24.10
C PHE A 10 16.41 0.45 25.23
N ARG A 11 16.75 0.94 26.43
CA ARG A 11 15.84 0.96 27.59
C ARG A 11 14.59 1.80 27.33
N ARG A 12 14.72 2.88 26.55
CA ARG A 12 13.62 3.76 26.13
C ARG A 12 12.67 3.09 25.13
N ILE A 13 13.21 2.37 24.15
CA ILE A 13 12.41 1.60 23.17
C ILE A 13 11.72 0.42 23.87
N TRP A 14 12.43 -0.27 24.77
CA TRP A 14 11.92 -1.44 25.50
C TRP A 14 10.78 -1.12 26.48
N ASN A 15 10.79 0.08 27.06
CA ASN A 15 9.75 0.56 27.98
C ASN A 15 8.76 1.54 27.31
N SER A 16 8.82 1.70 25.99
CA SER A 16 7.86 2.54 25.25
C SER A 16 6.44 1.97 25.34
N PRO A 17 5.39 2.81 25.44
CA PRO A 17 3.98 2.38 25.37
C PRO A 17 3.61 1.66 24.06
N THR A 18 4.43 1.83 23.01
CA THR A 18 4.32 1.17 21.70
C THR A 18 5.52 0.25 21.43
N GLY A 19 6.24 -0.14 22.48
CA GLY A 19 7.46 -0.93 22.42
C GLY A 19 7.23 -2.43 22.17
N PRO A 20 8.32 -3.22 22.09
CA PRO A 20 8.30 -4.65 21.72
C PRO A 20 7.47 -5.55 22.64
N LYS A 21 7.15 -5.07 23.85
CA LYS A 21 6.28 -5.77 24.81
C LYS A 21 4.79 -5.67 24.47
N THR A 22 4.41 -4.90 23.46
CA THR A 22 3.01 -4.56 23.17
C THR A 22 2.57 -5.08 21.81
N VAL A 23 1.28 -5.38 21.68
CA VAL A 23 0.65 -5.75 20.39
C VAL A 23 0.81 -4.62 19.36
N HIS A 24 0.91 -3.37 19.82
CA HIS A 24 1.16 -2.20 18.98
C HIS A 24 2.50 -2.22 18.24
N PHE A 25 3.46 -3.06 18.65
CA PHE A 25 4.71 -3.30 17.91
C PHE A 25 4.59 -4.49 16.96
N TRP A 26 4.05 -5.62 17.44
CA TRP A 26 3.99 -6.85 16.66
C TRP A 26 2.99 -6.79 15.50
N ALA A 27 1.82 -6.18 15.69
CA ALA A 27 0.83 -6.08 14.62
C ALA A 27 1.34 -5.26 13.42
N PRO A 28 1.94 -4.06 13.58
CA PRO A 28 2.59 -3.37 12.48
C PRO A 28 3.82 -4.11 11.93
N THR A 29 4.58 -4.82 12.78
CA THR A 29 5.71 -5.66 12.33
C THR A 29 5.25 -6.75 11.35
N LEU A 30 4.14 -7.43 11.65
CA LEU A 30 3.55 -8.41 10.72
C LEU A 30 3.02 -7.75 9.45
N LYS A 31 2.47 -6.53 9.56
CA LYS A 31 1.97 -5.75 8.42
C LYS A 31 3.08 -5.40 7.41
N TRP A 32 4.35 -5.39 7.80
CA TRP A 32 5.47 -5.24 6.85
C TRP A 32 5.50 -6.34 5.78
N GLY A 33 4.93 -7.51 6.04
CA GLY A 33 4.74 -8.54 5.02
C GLY A 33 3.97 -8.03 3.79
N LEU A 34 2.99 -7.14 3.98
CA LEU A 34 2.25 -6.51 2.86
C LEU A 34 3.14 -5.57 2.04
N VAL A 35 4.01 -4.82 2.71
CA VAL A 35 4.96 -3.91 2.04
C VAL A 35 5.95 -4.73 1.20
N PHE A 36 6.48 -5.82 1.75
CA PHE A 36 7.38 -6.72 1.01
C PHE A 36 6.66 -7.43 -0.14
N ALA A 37 5.41 -7.85 0.05
CA ALA A 37 4.61 -8.44 -1.01
C ALA A 37 4.37 -7.43 -2.15
N GLY A 38 3.96 -6.20 -1.83
CA GLY A 38 3.81 -5.11 -2.81
C GLY A 38 5.11 -4.76 -3.52
N ALA A 39 6.24 -4.84 -2.82
CA ALA A 39 7.56 -4.65 -3.42
C ALA A 39 7.95 -5.79 -4.37
N SER A 40 7.66 -7.05 -4.02
CA SER A 40 7.88 -8.20 -4.89
C SER A 40 6.99 -8.15 -6.15
N ASP A 41 5.76 -7.67 -5.99
CA ASP A 41 4.78 -7.50 -7.08
C ASP A 41 5.22 -6.45 -8.11
N MET A 42 6.22 -5.60 -7.79
CA MET A 42 6.84 -4.71 -8.78
C MET A 42 7.50 -5.45 -9.95
N LYS A 43 7.76 -6.76 -9.85
CA LYS A 43 8.26 -7.55 -10.99
C LYS A 43 7.15 -8.01 -11.95
N ARG A 44 5.87 -7.89 -11.56
CA ARG A 44 4.75 -8.30 -12.41
C ARG A 44 4.52 -7.32 -13.57
N PRO A 45 4.06 -7.84 -14.73
CA PRO A 45 3.70 -7.02 -15.87
C PRO A 45 2.57 -6.08 -15.49
N VAL A 46 2.64 -4.84 -15.98
CA VAL A 46 1.76 -3.74 -15.59
C VAL A 46 0.30 -3.97 -16.01
N GLU A 47 0.05 -4.78 -17.04
CA GLU A 47 -1.31 -5.13 -17.48
C GLU A 47 -2.09 -5.94 -16.44
N ARG A 48 -1.40 -6.66 -15.54
CA ARG A 48 -2.04 -7.46 -14.49
C ARG A 48 -2.27 -6.69 -13.19
N VAL A 49 -1.84 -5.43 -13.16
CA VAL A 49 -1.86 -4.60 -11.95
C VAL A 49 -3.06 -3.65 -12.03
N SER A 50 -4.00 -3.78 -11.09
CA SER A 50 -5.19 -2.94 -11.04
C SER A 50 -4.88 -1.52 -10.54
N GLY A 51 -5.20 -0.52 -11.37
CA GLY A 51 -5.07 0.90 -11.03
C GLY A 51 -5.95 1.33 -9.86
N ALA A 52 -7.24 0.96 -9.89
CA ALA A 52 -8.21 1.31 -8.85
C ALA A 52 -7.86 0.68 -7.49
N GLN A 53 -7.36 -0.57 -7.49
CA GLN A 53 -6.91 -1.22 -6.26
C GLN A 53 -5.70 -0.50 -5.66
N ASN A 54 -4.70 -0.16 -6.47
CA ASN A 54 -3.54 0.60 -6.00
C ASN A 54 -3.92 2.01 -5.55
N LEU A 55 -4.89 2.66 -6.20
CA LEU A 55 -5.41 3.96 -5.78
C LEU A 55 -6.07 3.88 -4.40
N SER A 56 -6.85 2.83 -4.14
CA SER A 56 -7.44 2.58 -2.83
C SER A 56 -6.36 2.31 -1.76
N LEU A 57 -5.35 1.49 -2.09
CA LEU A 57 -4.22 1.21 -1.20
C LEU A 57 -3.42 2.48 -0.87
N LEU A 58 -3.17 3.34 -1.87
CA LEU A 58 -2.51 4.62 -1.67
C LEU A 58 -3.34 5.55 -0.77
N SER A 59 -4.64 5.67 -1.05
CA SER A 59 -5.55 6.54 -0.29
C SER A 59 -5.63 6.13 1.18
N THR A 60 -5.83 4.83 1.42
CA THR A 60 -5.85 4.28 2.79
C THR A 60 -4.50 4.48 3.49
N ALA A 61 -3.38 4.19 2.82
CA ALA A 61 -2.05 4.42 3.35
C ALA A 61 -1.82 5.86 3.82
N VAL A 62 -2.23 6.85 3.02
CA VAL A 62 -2.08 8.28 3.36
C VAL A 62 -2.91 8.65 4.61
N ILE A 63 -4.18 8.24 4.64
CA ILE A 63 -5.08 8.53 5.78
C ILE A 63 -4.51 7.91 7.06
N TRP A 64 -4.11 6.64 7.02
CA TRP A 64 -3.59 5.92 8.17
C TRP A 64 -2.22 6.43 8.62
N THR A 65 -1.39 6.89 7.69
CA THR A 65 -0.12 7.55 8.01
C THR A 65 -0.36 8.81 8.82
N ARG A 66 -1.26 9.69 8.37
CA ARG A 66 -1.65 10.90 9.12
C ARG A 66 -2.22 10.55 10.49
N TRP A 67 -3.13 9.58 10.55
CA TRP A 67 -3.81 9.23 11.80
C TRP A 67 -2.84 8.67 12.86
N SER A 68 -1.79 7.96 12.44
CA SER A 68 -0.75 7.42 13.32
C SER A 68 0.01 8.49 14.12
N PHE A 69 0.05 9.74 13.62
CA PHE A 69 0.68 10.88 14.31
C PHE A 69 -0.27 11.60 15.29
N VAL A 70 -1.59 11.42 15.13
CA VAL A 70 -2.63 12.07 15.94
C VAL A 70 -3.00 11.22 17.16
N ILE A 71 -2.96 9.89 17.03
CA ILE A 71 -3.26 8.95 18.11
C ILE A 71 -2.22 9.08 19.25
N LYS A 72 -2.69 9.05 20.51
CA LYS A 72 -1.86 9.00 21.72
C LYS A 72 -1.98 7.62 22.39
N PRO A 73 -0.87 6.94 22.72
CA PRO A 73 0.52 7.28 22.40
C PRO A 73 0.83 7.11 20.90
N LYS A 74 1.73 7.95 20.37
CA LYS A 74 2.09 7.94 18.94
C LYS A 74 2.76 6.61 18.55
N ASN A 75 2.30 5.99 17.48
CA ASN A 75 2.86 4.74 16.97
C ASN A 75 3.64 4.98 15.66
N MET A 76 4.94 5.21 15.78
CA MET A 76 5.82 5.48 14.64
C MET A 76 5.98 4.28 13.69
N LEU A 77 5.84 3.04 14.19
CA LEU A 77 5.94 1.84 13.38
C LEU A 77 4.68 1.63 12.51
N LEU A 78 3.51 1.96 13.07
CA LEU A 78 2.27 2.02 12.30
C LEU A 78 2.33 3.13 11.24
N ALA A 79 2.91 4.28 11.56
CA ALA A 79 3.13 5.34 10.58
C ALA A 79 4.06 4.87 9.46
N SER A 80 5.18 4.21 9.79
CA SER A 80 6.13 3.74 8.77
C SER A 80 5.51 2.70 7.84
N VAL A 81 4.80 1.70 8.36
CA VAL A 81 4.27 0.64 7.50
C VAL A 81 3.22 1.16 6.51
N ASN A 82 2.36 2.09 6.93
CA ASN A 82 1.38 2.71 6.03
C ASN A 82 2.07 3.67 5.05
N PHE A 83 3.11 4.40 5.48
CA PHE A 83 3.87 5.27 4.59
C PHE A 83 4.54 4.49 3.45
N PHE A 84 5.24 3.39 3.77
CA PHE A 84 5.87 2.55 2.74
C PHE A 84 4.85 1.83 1.86
N LEU A 85 3.72 1.40 2.42
CA LEU A 85 2.62 0.88 1.61
C LEU A 85 2.15 1.92 0.57
N GLY A 86 1.98 3.17 0.99
CA GLY A 86 1.64 4.29 0.10
C GLY A 86 2.69 4.49 -1.00
N ILE A 87 3.98 4.43 -0.67
CA ILE A 87 5.06 4.50 -1.67
C ILE A 87 4.95 3.36 -2.68
N THR A 88 4.78 2.12 -2.24
CA THR A 88 4.67 0.97 -3.14
C THR A 88 3.47 1.07 -4.07
N ALA A 89 2.30 1.48 -3.54
CA ALA A 89 1.08 1.66 -4.33
C ALA A 89 1.22 2.84 -5.31
N GLY A 90 1.78 3.97 -4.87
CA GLY A 90 2.04 5.12 -5.73
C GLY A 90 3.02 4.81 -6.86
N TRP A 91 4.05 4.01 -6.59
CA TRP A 91 4.97 3.54 -7.63
C TRP A 91 4.28 2.66 -8.67
N GLN A 92 3.40 1.74 -8.25
CA GLN A 92 2.61 0.93 -9.18
C GLN A 92 1.69 1.79 -10.06
N ILE A 93 1.01 2.79 -9.47
CA ILE A 93 0.19 3.75 -10.23
C ILE A 93 1.06 4.51 -11.24
N GLY A 94 2.23 5.02 -10.84
CA GLY A 94 3.14 5.73 -11.73
C GLY A 94 3.57 4.88 -12.93
N ARG A 95 3.82 3.59 -12.71
CA ARG A 95 4.11 2.64 -13.79
C ARG A 95 2.94 2.43 -14.74
N ILE A 96 1.71 2.27 -14.20
CA ILE A 96 0.49 2.14 -14.99
C ILE A 96 0.28 3.38 -15.86
N VAL A 97 0.41 4.56 -15.27
CA VAL A 97 0.24 5.83 -15.98
C VAL A 97 1.25 5.94 -17.11
N LYS A 98 2.53 5.68 -16.84
CA LYS A 98 3.58 5.71 -17.87
C LYS A 98 3.30 4.72 -19.01
N TYR A 99 2.87 3.50 -18.67
CA TYR A 99 2.55 2.47 -19.66
C TYR A 99 1.38 2.90 -20.56
N ARG A 100 0.27 3.35 -19.98
CA ARG A 100 -0.90 3.78 -20.76
C ARG A 100 -0.65 4.99 -21.63
N LEU A 101 0.08 5.99 -21.12
CA LEU A 101 0.52 7.13 -21.92
C LEU A 101 1.41 6.69 -23.10
N SER A 102 2.28 5.70 -22.90
CA SER A 102 3.11 5.15 -23.99
C SER A 102 2.31 4.35 -25.03
N CYS A 103 1.14 3.82 -24.65
CA CYS A 103 0.20 3.17 -25.56
C CYS A 103 -0.68 4.16 -26.33
N GLY A 104 -0.57 5.48 -26.05
CA GLY A 104 -1.33 6.52 -26.75
C GLY A 104 -2.63 6.95 -26.05
N ASP A 105 -2.91 6.49 -24.82
CA ASP A 105 -4.06 6.95 -24.05
C ASP A 105 -3.93 8.44 -23.70
N SER A 106 -5.03 9.18 -23.80
CA SER A 106 -5.10 10.56 -23.30
C SER A 106 -4.99 10.59 -21.77
N PRO A 107 -4.40 11.64 -21.15
CA PRO A 107 -4.35 11.78 -19.70
C PRO A 107 -5.71 11.59 -19.00
N GLY A 108 -6.80 11.99 -19.64
CA GLY A 108 -8.16 11.80 -19.11
C GLY A 108 -8.64 10.35 -19.14
N GLN A 109 -8.24 9.56 -20.14
CA GLN A 109 -8.55 8.13 -20.21
C GLN A 109 -7.74 7.35 -19.17
N VAL A 110 -6.48 7.71 -18.97
CA VAL A 110 -5.63 7.13 -17.93
C VAL A 110 -6.20 7.42 -16.54
N LEU A 111 -6.64 8.66 -16.28
CA LEU A 111 -7.27 9.01 -15.01
C LEU A 111 -8.56 8.23 -14.78
N ASN A 112 -9.44 8.17 -15.79
CA ASN A 112 -10.67 7.37 -15.71
C ASN A 112 -10.38 5.90 -15.45
N TYR A 113 -9.36 5.33 -16.09
CA TYR A 113 -8.92 3.96 -15.80
C TYR A 113 -8.42 3.78 -14.37
N VAL A 114 -7.59 4.70 -13.87
CA VAL A 114 -7.04 4.61 -12.51
C VAL A 114 -8.13 4.75 -11.45
N VAL A 115 -9.16 5.57 -11.71
CA VAL A 115 -10.27 5.82 -10.77
C VAL A 115 -11.34 4.74 -10.86
N ASN A 116 -11.79 4.39 -12.07
CA ASN A 116 -12.94 3.50 -12.29
C ASN A 116 -12.54 2.04 -12.54
N GLY A 117 -11.26 1.76 -12.79
CA GLY A 117 -10.76 0.42 -13.15
C GLY A 117 -11.02 0.07 -14.62
N GLU A 118 -10.73 -1.18 -15.02
CA GLU A 118 -11.23 -1.69 -16.30
C GLU A 118 -12.74 -1.84 -16.23
N GLU A 119 -13.44 -1.30 -17.23
CA GLU A 119 -14.82 -1.69 -17.47
C GLU A 119 -14.82 -3.19 -17.78
N LYS A 120 -15.40 -4.00 -16.89
CA LYS A 120 -15.54 -5.43 -17.14
C LYS A 120 -16.47 -5.58 -18.33
N VAL A 121 -15.92 -5.80 -19.52
CA VAL A 121 -16.69 -6.32 -20.65
C VAL A 121 -17.12 -7.72 -20.24
N VAL A 122 -18.35 -7.85 -19.70
CA VAL A 122 -18.96 -9.15 -19.45
C VAL A 122 -19.07 -9.82 -20.80
N LYS A 123 -18.21 -10.82 -21.06
CA LYS A 123 -18.26 -11.54 -22.33
C LYS A 123 -19.61 -12.22 -22.41
N GLU A 124 -20.29 -12.07 -23.54
CA GLU A 124 -21.60 -12.69 -23.77
C GLU A 124 -21.56 -14.23 -23.57
N SER A 125 -20.39 -14.84 -23.73
CA SER A 125 -20.11 -16.25 -23.40
C SER A 125 -20.34 -16.58 -21.92
N ASP A 126 -19.98 -15.69 -21.02
CA ASP A 126 -20.05 -15.91 -19.57
C ASP A 126 -21.51 -15.73 -19.08
N LEU A 127 -22.24 -14.79 -19.70
CA LEU A 127 -23.69 -14.66 -19.54
C LEU A 127 -24.43 -15.92 -20.02
N LYS A 128 -24.04 -16.49 -21.16
CA LYS A 128 -24.64 -17.72 -21.67
C LYS A 128 -24.32 -18.94 -20.80
N ALA A 129 -23.11 -19.02 -20.23
CA ALA A 129 -22.73 -20.11 -19.34
C ALA A 129 -23.48 -20.08 -17.99
N VAL A 130 -23.73 -18.90 -17.44
CA VAL A 130 -24.49 -18.73 -16.19
C VAL A 130 -26.00 -18.88 -16.43
N ALA A 131 -26.52 -18.46 -17.59
CA ALA A 131 -27.92 -18.66 -17.95
C ALA A 131 -28.28 -20.11 -18.32
N ALA A 132 -27.26 -20.95 -18.61
CA ALA A 132 -27.42 -22.37 -18.91
C ALA A 132 -27.20 -23.28 -17.69
N ALA A 133 -26.87 -22.73 -16.53
CA ALA A 133 -26.70 -23.42 -15.24
C ALA A 133 -27.94 -23.20 -14.35
#